data_AF-A0A7T1HLN7-F1
#
_entry.id   AF-A0A7T1HLN7-F1
#
_cell.length_a   1.000
_cell.length_b   1.000
_cell.length_c   1.000
_cell.angle_alpha   90.00
_cell.angle_beta   90.00
_cell.angle_gamma   90.00
#
_symmetry.space_group_name_H-M   'P 1'
#
loop_
_entity.id
_entity.type
_entity.pdbx_description
1 polymer ?
#
loop_
_entity_poly.entity_id
_entity_poly.type
_entity_poly.pdbx_seq_one_letter_code
_entity_poly.pdbx_strand_id
1 'polypeptide(L)'
;MTAIPTDSLRTAPPRALWCALALVLALAGCAAAEPPTTESPRLRRDECLDEVKVDRLDQALEHCDRVVSAYPLEARPLSDRFVIHTLRGELARACQDIDRAAELLKATGNGKPAKDADDPQLVTDIRVRQESCRDIPAAAAP
;
A
#
# COMPACT_ATOMS: atom_id res chain seq x y z
N MET A 1 88.20 1.44 -45.67
CA MET A 1 87.78 0.28 -44.85
C MET A 1 87.73 0.73 -43.40
N THR A 2 86.55 1.08 -42.91
CA THR A 2 86.25 1.24 -41.48
C THR A 2 84.75 0.99 -41.31
N ALA A 3 84.43 0.05 -40.44
CA ALA A 3 83.08 -0.36 -40.08
C ALA A 3 82.65 0.34 -38.80
N ILE A 4 81.45 0.93 -38.74
CA ILE A 4 80.70 1.22 -37.50
C ILE A 4 79.18 1.32 -37.87
N PRO A 5 78.21 1.28 -36.93
CA PRO A 5 77.35 0.12 -36.71
C PRO A 5 75.83 0.41 -36.83
N THR A 6 75.06 -0.66 -36.78
CA THR A 6 73.63 -0.71 -36.43
C THR A 6 73.32 -0.01 -35.09
N ASP A 7 72.28 0.83 -35.06
CA ASP A 7 71.50 1.05 -33.85
C ASP A 7 69.99 1.07 -34.15
N SER A 8 69.26 0.37 -33.30
CA SER A 8 67.87 -0.03 -33.44
C SER A 8 66.95 1.03 -32.85
N LEU A 9 66.04 1.57 -33.65
CA LEU A 9 64.93 2.35 -33.14
C LEU A 9 63.95 1.42 -32.40
N ARG A 10 64.16 1.27 -31.09
CA ARG A 10 63.20 0.65 -30.17
C ARG A 10 62.20 1.71 -29.72
N THR A 11 61.16 1.94 -30.51
CA THR A 11 59.98 2.70 -30.07
C THR A 11 59.00 1.75 -29.38
N ALA A 12 58.97 1.76 -28.05
CA ALA A 12 57.92 1.10 -27.28
C ALA A 12 56.59 1.86 -27.46
N PRO A 13 55.46 1.17 -27.70
CA PRO A 13 54.17 1.85 -27.74
C PRO A 13 53.76 2.25 -26.29
N PRO A 14 53.20 3.46 -26.11
CA PRO A 14 52.85 3.95 -24.78
C PRO A 14 51.63 3.21 -24.23
N ARG A 15 51.87 2.45 -23.16
CA ARG A 15 50.86 1.84 -22.26
C ARG A 15 49.82 2.83 -21.71
N ALA A 16 50.01 4.14 -21.93
CA ALA A 16 49.16 5.22 -21.44
C ALA A 16 47.76 5.28 -22.10
N LEU A 17 47.61 4.80 -23.34
CA LEU A 17 46.30 4.80 -24.03
C LEU A 17 45.32 3.78 -23.45
N TRP A 18 45.81 2.71 -22.83
CA TRP A 18 44.97 1.66 -22.26
C TRP A 18 44.39 2.03 -20.89
N CYS A 19 45.09 2.86 -20.10
CA CYS A 19 44.59 3.33 -18.81
C CYS A 19 43.46 4.36 -18.95
N ALA A 20 43.54 5.22 -19.98
CA ALA A 20 42.51 6.24 -20.22
C ALA A 20 41.17 5.61 -20.66
N LEU A 21 41.20 4.53 -21.45
CA LEU A 21 40.00 3.83 -21.91
C LEU A 21 39.29 3.09 -20.76
N ALA A 22 40.06 2.50 -19.84
CA ALA A 22 39.52 1.80 -18.66
C ALA A 22 38.83 2.74 -17.66
N LEU A 23 39.29 3.99 -17.54
CA LEU A 23 38.71 4.97 -16.62
C LEU A 23 37.36 5.52 -17.10
N VAL A 24 37.15 5.61 -18.42
CA VAL A 24 35.88 6.08 -19.01
C VAL A 24 34.78 5.02 -18.95
N LEU A 25 35.12 3.73 -19.09
CA LEU A 25 34.16 2.62 -18.95
C LEU A 25 33.68 2.40 -17.50
N ALA A 26 34.46 2.83 -16.49
CA ALA A 26 34.09 2.69 -15.08
C ALA A 26 33.07 3.72 -14.58
N LEU A 27 32.87 4.83 -15.30
CA LEU A 27 31.95 5.92 -14.89
C LEU A 27 30.57 5.86 -15.58
N ALA A 28 30.34 4.92 -16.49
CA ALA A 28 29.08 4.80 -17.24
C ALA A 28 28.09 3.78 -16.64
N GLY A 29 28.44 3.09 -15.56
CA GLY A 29 27.63 2.03 -14.98
C GLY A 29 27.05 2.40 -13.62
N CYS A 30 25.89 3.06 -13.60
CA CYS A 30 24.86 2.95 -12.54
C CYS A 30 23.62 3.78 -12.90
N ALA A 31 23.06 3.55 -14.09
CA ALA A 31 21.65 3.81 -14.34
C ALA A 31 21.00 2.47 -14.63
N ALA A 32 20.96 1.60 -13.61
CA ALA A 32 20.03 0.49 -13.63
C ALA A 32 18.63 1.13 -13.54
N ALA A 33 18.00 1.34 -14.70
CA ALA A 33 16.59 1.63 -14.73
C ALA A 33 15.90 0.45 -14.04
N GLU A 34 15.39 0.68 -12.83
CA GLU A 34 14.61 -0.31 -12.12
C GLU A 34 13.49 -0.75 -13.07
N PRO A 35 13.33 -2.06 -13.34
CA PRO A 35 12.21 -2.52 -14.14
C PRO A 35 10.94 -1.98 -13.47
N PRO A 36 9.96 -1.45 -14.23
CA PRO A 36 8.74 -0.95 -13.64
C PRO A 36 8.16 -2.08 -12.81
N THR A 37 8.23 -1.95 -11.48
CA THR A 37 7.60 -2.88 -10.57
C THR A 37 6.11 -2.69 -10.80
N THR A 38 5.53 -3.53 -11.65
CA THR A 38 4.10 -3.77 -11.66
C THR A 38 3.75 -4.54 -10.39
N GLU A 39 4.03 -3.95 -9.24
CA GLU A 39 3.49 -4.39 -7.98
C GLU A 39 2.06 -3.88 -7.98
N SER A 40 1.10 -4.78 -8.23
CA SER A 40 -0.32 -4.46 -8.01
C SER A 40 -0.42 -3.79 -6.64
N PRO A 41 -1.02 -2.59 -6.53
CA PRO A 41 -1.04 -1.86 -5.27
C PRO A 41 -1.56 -2.79 -4.17
N ARG A 42 -0.72 -3.07 -3.16
CA ARG A 42 -1.17 -3.83 -2.00
C ARG A 42 -2.18 -2.95 -1.28
N LEU A 43 -3.44 -3.38 -1.28
CA LEU A 43 -4.48 -2.71 -0.50
C LEU A 43 -4.04 -2.70 0.96
N ARG A 44 -4.13 -1.56 1.64
CA ARG A 44 -3.94 -1.44 3.09
C ARG A 44 -5.29 -1.46 3.79
N ARG A 45 -5.33 -1.96 5.02
CA ARG A 45 -6.57 -2.04 5.80
C ARG A 45 -7.20 -0.68 6.16
N ASP A 46 -6.43 0.40 6.10
CA ASP A 46 -6.81 1.75 6.55
C ASP A 46 -7.08 2.73 5.40
N GLU A 47 -7.08 2.25 4.14
CA GLU A 47 -7.14 3.12 2.97
C GLU A 47 -8.57 3.41 2.47
N CYS A 48 -9.61 2.80 3.06
CA CYS A 48 -11.01 3.02 2.68
C CYS A 48 -11.37 4.52 2.61
N LEU A 49 -10.78 5.34 3.47
CA LEU A 49 -11.06 6.77 3.59
C LEU A 49 -10.04 7.69 2.91
N ASP A 50 -9.00 7.15 2.26
CA ASP A 50 -7.87 7.95 1.72
C ASP A 50 -8.32 8.95 0.63
N GLU A 51 -9.28 8.56 -0.21
CA GLU A 51 -9.74 9.36 -1.36
C GLU A 51 -11.26 9.61 -1.37
N VAL A 52 -11.91 9.61 -0.21
CA VAL A 52 -13.36 9.88 -0.13
C VAL A 52 -13.67 11.31 -0.54
N LYS A 53 -14.48 11.45 -1.59
CA LYS A 53 -15.05 12.73 -2.02
C LYS A 53 -16.56 12.60 -2.18
N VAL A 54 -17.30 13.61 -1.74
CA VAL A 54 -18.78 13.59 -1.73
C VAL A 54 -19.37 13.44 -3.14
N ASP A 55 -18.68 13.95 -4.17
CA ASP A 55 -19.06 13.81 -5.58
C ASP A 55 -18.65 12.46 -6.21
N ARG A 56 -17.93 11.60 -5.48
CA ARG A 56 -17.38 10.32 -5.96
C ARG A 56 -17.59 9.16 -4.98
N LEU A 57 -18.71 9.16 -4.26
CA LEU A 57 -19.00 8.16 -3.23
C LEU A 57 -19.16 6.72 -3.79
N ASP A 58 -19.57 6.56 -5.05
CA ASP A 58 -19.62 5.23 -5.69
C ASP A 58 -18.21 4.64 -5.86
N GLN A 59 -17.27 5.43 -6.38
CA GLN A 59 -15.89 5.00 -6.57
C GLN A 59 -15.20 4.74 -5.23
N ALA A 60 -15.48 5.57 -4.22
CA ALA A 60 -14.99 5.37 -2.86
C ALA A 60 -15.54 4.07 -2.26
N LEU A 61 -16.83 3.77 -2.46
CA LEU A 61 -17.43 2.52 -1.99
C LEU A 61 -16.80 1.31 -2.70
N GLU A 62 -16.69 1.33 -4.03
CA GLU A 62 -16.06 0.25 -4.80
C GLU A 62 -14.61 0.00 -4.36
N HIS A 63 -13.87 1.06 -4.03
CA HIS A 63 -12.54 0.95 -3.47
C HIS A 63 -12.57 0.28 -2.09
N CYS A 64 -13.38 0.79 -1.18
CA CYS A 64 -13.48 0.25 0.17
C CYS A 64 -14.02 -1.19 0.20
N ASP A 65 -14.89 -1.59 -0.73
CA ASP A 65 -15.35 -2.96 -0.87
C ASP A 65 -14.21 -3.94 -1.18
N ARG A 66 -13.20 -3.50 -1.95
CA ARG A 66 -11.98 -4.29 -2.18
C ARG A 66 -11.16 -4.41 -0.90
N VAL A 67 -11.06 -3.35 -0.11
CA VAL A 67 -10.35 -3.35 1.18
C VAL A 67 -11.05 -4.31 2.16
N VAL A 68 -12.37 -4.21 2.32
CA VAL A 68 -13.17 -5.12 3.17
C VAL A 68 -13.00 -6.58 2.72
N SER A 69 -12.98 -6.83 1.42
CA SER A 69 -12.77 -8.18 0.86
C SER A 69 -11.35 -8.71 1.12
N ALA A 70 -10.34 -7.84 1.12
CA ALA A 70 -8.95 -8.22 1.42
C ALA A 70 -8.72 -8.49 2.91
N TYR A 71 -9.52 -7.88 3.79
CA TYR A 71 -9.37 -7.94 5.24
C TYR A 71 -10.67 -8.37 5.96
N PRO A 72 -11.21 -9.58 5.69
CA PRO A 72 -12.54 -9.98 6.15
C PRO A 72 -12.68 -10.22 7.67
N LEU A 73 -11.56 -10.24 8.39
CA LEU A 73 -11.51 -10.47 9.85
C LEU A 73 -11.04 -9.23 10.62
N GLU A 74 -10.93 -8.08 9.95
CA GLU A 74 -10.53 -6.81 10.58
C GLU A 74 -11.74 -5.88 10.70
N ALA A 75 -11.86 -5.21 11.85
CA ALA A 75 -12.98 -4.34 12.17
C ALA A 75 -12.84 -2.97 11.50
N ARG A 76 -11.61 -2.50 11.28
CA ARG A 76 -11.35 -1.16 10.71
C ARG A 76 -11.97 -0.94 9.32
N PRO A 77 -11.77 -1.81 8.31
CA PRO A 77 -12.39 -1.62 7.00
C PRO A 77 -13.91 -1.48 7.03
N LEU A 78 -14.59 -2.21 7.92
CA LEU A 78 -16.04 -2.11 8.10
C LEU A 78 -16.45 -0.78 8.78
N SER A 79 -15.72 -0.36 9.81
CA SER A 79 -15.92 0.94 10.47
C SER A 79 -15.71 2.11 9.48
N ASP A 80 -14.77 1.97 8.56
CA ASP A 80 -14.52 2.96 7.51
C ASP A 80 -15.63 2.93 6.45
N ARG A 81 -16.07 1.74 6.00
CA ARG A 81 -17.18 1.62 5.05
C ARG A 81 -18.51 2.16 5.59
N PHE A 82 -18.75 2.08 6.90
CA PHE A 82 -19.87 2.75 7.56
C PHE A 82 -19.93 4.25 7.22
N VAL A 83 -18.77 4.95 7.18
CA VAL A 83 -18.72 6.39 6.86
C VAL A 83 -19.23 6.61 5.44
N ILE A 84 -18.77 5.81 4.49
CA ILE A 84 -19.14 5.92 3.08
C ILE A 84 -20.63 5.64 2.89
N HIS A 85 -21.17 4.57 3.47
CA HIS A 85 -22.61 4.30 3.43
C HIS A 85 -23.44 5.42 4.07
N THR A 86 -22.98 6.00 5.18
CA THR A 86 -23.66 7.13 5.83
C THR A 86 -23.69 8.36 4.92
N LEU A 87 -22.58 8.69 4.25
CA LEU A 87 -22.51 9.80 3.28
C LEU A 87 -23.43 9.58 2.07
N ARG A 88 -23.70 8.31 1.71
CA ARG A 88 -24.64 7.91 0.67
C ARG A 88 -26.10 7.86 1.14
N GLY A 89 -26.38 8.09 2.42
CA GLY A 89 -27.72 7.93 3.00
C GLY A 89 -28.15 6.47 3.19
N GLU A 90 -27.25 5.51 3.03
CA GLU A 90 -27.51 4.07 3.12
C GLU A 90 -27.39 3.56 4.55
N LEU A 91 -28.17 4.16 5.46
CA LEU A 91 -28.01 3.95 6.91
C LEU A 91 -28.17 2.49 7.35
N ALA A 92 -29.07 1.73 6.71
CA ALA A 92 -29.23 0.29 7.03
C ALA A 92 -27.95 -0.51 6.74
N ARG A 93 -27.28 -0.23 5.61
CA ARG A 93 -26.01 -0.89 5.26
C ARG A 93 -24.87 -0.43 6.15
N ALA A 94 -24.81 0.87 6.46
CA ALA A 94 -23.86 1.39 7.43
C ALA A 94 -24.00 0.64 8.77
N CYS A 95 -25.23 0.50 9.28
CA CYS A 95 -25.46 -0.19 10.55
C CYS A 95 -25.10 -1.69 10.51
N GLN A 96 -25.30 -2.37 9.38
CA GLN A 96 -24.82 -3.74 9.20
C GLN A 96 -23.28 -3.84 9.32
N ASP A 97 -22.56 -2.89 8.72
CA ASP A 97 -21.09 -2.86 8.81
C ASP A 97 -20.62 -2.64 10.25
N ILE A 98 -21.23 -1.71 10.98
CA ILE A 98 -20.77 -1.40 12.34
C ILE A 98 -21.09 -2.50 13.34
N ASP A 99 -22.22 -3.17 13.18
CA ASP A 99 -22.56 -4.33 13.98
C ASP A 99 -21.57 -5.46 13.74
N ARG A 100 -21.22 -5.70 12.48
CA ARG A 100 -20.21 -6.70 12.13
C ARG A 100 -18.82 -6.32 12.66
N ALA A 101 -18.44 -5.05 12.60
CA ALA A 101 -17.17 -4.56 13.16
C ALA A 101 -17.11 -4.81 14.68
N ALA A 102 -18.22 -4.55 15.39
CA ALA A 102 -18.31 -4.77 16.83
C ALA A 102 -18.26 -6.26 17.22
N GLU A 103 -18.80 -7.15 16.39
CA GLU A 103 -18.63 -8.60 16.56
C GLU A 103 -17.16 -9.02 16.44
N LEU A 104 -16.45 -8.48 15.44
CA LEU A 104 -15.03 -8.78 15.22
C LEU A 104 -14.15 -8.32 16.38
N LEU A 105 -14.43 -7.16 17.00
CA LEU A 105 -13.70 -6.71 18.19
C LEU A 105 -13.84 -7.65 19.39
N LYS A 106 -14.98 -8.35 19.51
CA LYS A 106 -15.24 -9.33 20.58
C LYS A 106 -14.71 -10.71 20.25
N ALA A 107 -14.46 -10.99 18.97
CA ALA A 107 -13.94 -12.27 18.53
C ALA A 107 -12.56 -12.52 19.13
N THR A 108 -12.34 -13.74 19.60
CA THR A 108 -11.04 -14.18 20.09
C THR A 108 -10.53 -15.31 19.21
N GLY A 109 -9.25 -15.26 18.86
CA GLY A 109 -8.55 -16.29 18.12
C GLY A 109 -7.38 -16.80 18.95
N ASN A 110 -7.29 -18.12 19.17
CA ASN A 110 -6.22 -18.73 19.98
C ASN A 110 -6.05 -18.09 21.38
N GLY A 111 -7.17 -17.68 21.99
CA GLY A 111 -7.19 -17.02 23.30
C GLY A 111 -6.71 -15.56 23.32
N LYS A 112 -6.43 -14.97 22.15
CA LYS A 112 -6.07 -13.55 22.00
C LYS A 112 -7.25 -12.75 21.43
N PRO A 113 -7.44 -11.49 21.84
CA PRO A 113 -8.41 -10.61 21.22
C PRO A 113 -8.01 -10.32 19.76
N ALA A 114 -8.99 -9.91 18.94
CA ALA A 114 -8.73 -9.46 17.58
C ALA A 114 -7.71 -8.32 17.58
N LYS A 115 -6.85 -8.26 16.55
CA LYS A 115 -5.80 -7.23 16.41
C LYS A 115 -6.31 -5.80 16.57
N ASP A 116 -7.53 -5.55 16.12
CA ASP A 116 -8.17 -4.24 16.15
C ASP A 116 -8.76 -3.87 17.53
N ALA A 117 -8.92 -4.84 18.43
CA ALA A 117 -9.37 -4.58 19.80
C ALA A 117 -8.33 -3.85 20.66
N ASP A 118 -7.06 -3.85 20.24
CA ASP A 118 -5.97 -3.14 20.91
C ASP A 118 -5.92 -1.64 20.54
N ASP A 119 -6.73 -1.17 19.58
CA ASP A 119 -6.85 0.25 19.18
C ASP A 119 -8.03 0.92 19.94
N PRO A 120 -7.76 1.73 21.00
CA PRO A 120 -8.84 2.28 21.84
C PRO A 120 -9.71 3.30 21.10
N GLN A 121 -9.15 3.96 20.07
CA GLN A 121 -9.88 4.92 19.26
C GLN A 121 -10.87 4.18 18.37
N LEU A 122 -10.43 3.14 17.67
CA LEU A 122 -11.32 2.32 16.84
C LEU A 122 -12.46 1.69 17.66
N VAL A 123 -12.15 1.16 18.85
CA VAL A 123 -13.15 0.60 19.77
C VAL A 123 -14.19 1.66 20.16
N THR A 124 -13.73 2.88 20.46
CA THR A 124 -14.62 3.99 20.82
C THR A 124 -15.48 4.43 19.63
N ASP A 125 -14.87 4.58 18.46
CA ASP A 125 -15.56 4.97 17.23
C ASP A 125 -16.65 3.95 16.88
N ILE A 126 -16.35 2.66 16.95
CA ILE A 126 -17.33 1.59 16.71
C ILE A 126 -18.48 1.67 17.69
N ARG A 127 -18.21 1.87 18.99
CA ARG A 127 -19.27 2.01 20.01
C ARG A 127 -20.19 3.21 19.72
N VAL A 128 -19.63 4.38 19.44
CA VAL A 128 -20.42 5.60 19.16
C VAL A 128 -21.25 5.45 17.89
N ARG A 129 -20.69 4.82 16.85
CA ARG A 129 -21.41 4.53 15.61
C ARG A 129 -22.54 3.51 15.85
N GLN A 130 -22.34 2.50 16.69
CA GLN A 130 -23.42 1.59 17.10
C GLN A 130 -24.55 2.30 17.84
N GLU A 131 -24.24 3.28 18.70
CA GLU A 131 -25.27 4.08 19.37
C GLU A 131 -26.14 4.83 18.37
N SER A 132 -25.54 5.29 17.25
CA SER A 132 -26.27 5.97 16.16
C SER A 132 -27.20 5.02 15.40
N CYS A 133 -27.02 3.70 15.51
CA CYS A 133 -27.82 2.68 14.85
C CYS A 133 -28.99 2.14 15.69
N ARG A 134 -29.12 2.54 16.96
CA ARG A 134 -30.08 1.96 17.91
C ARG A 134 -31.53 1.93 17.41
N ASP A 135 -31.94 2.97 16.69
CA ASP A 135 -33.31 3.15 16.21
C ASP A 135 -33.48 2.76 14.72
N ILE A 136 -32.43 2.24 14.08
CA ILE A 136 -32.45 1.83 12.68
C ILE A 136 -32.76 0.32 12.61
N PRO A 137 -33.91 -0.08 12.03
CA PRO A 137 -34.26 -1.49 11.98
C PRO A 137 -33.27 -2.27 11.10
N ALA A 138 -32.71 -3.36 11.65
CA ALA A 138 -31.84 -4.28 10.90
C ALA A 138 -32.51 -4.88 9.64
N ALA A 139 -33.85 -4.90 9.60
CA ALA A 139 -34.67 -5.44 8.51
C ALA A 139 -34.92 -4.47 7.34
N ALA A 140 -34.31 -3.27 7.33
CA ALA A 140 -34.58 -2.25 6.31
C ALA A 140 -33.69 -2.33 5.05
N ALA A 141 -32.89 -3.38 4.87
CA ALA A 141 -32.04 -3.54 3.69
C ALA A 141 -32.71 -4.47 2.64
N PRO A 142 -32.93 -4.03 1.38
CA PRO A 142 -33.25 -4.91 0.26
C PRO A 142 -32.07 -5.78 -0.18
#